data_AF-A0A521SX56-F1
#
_entry.id   AF-A0A521SX56-F1
#
_cell.length_a   1.000
_cell.length_b   1.000
_cell.length_c   1.000
_cell.angle_alpha   90.00
_cell.angle_beta   90.00
_cell.angle_gamma   90.00
#
_symmetry.space_group_name_H-M   'P 1'
#
loop_
_entity.id
_entity.type
_entity.pdbx_description
1 polymer ?
#
loop_
_entity_poly.entity_id
_entity_poly.type
_entity_poly.pdbx_seq_one_letter_code
_entity_poly.pdbx_strand_id
1 'polypeptide(L)'
;MTKMCAVLVLFGLFIVPAGMTAASQASGDQIKVEIRGTLETGVVAIGGETTGTVIRASGVTWELDLGGNKDLQALAEKLNRKTVVVTGTYRKVKGVEIPERHIVRVMTLKPAD
;
A
#
# COMPACT_ATOMS: atom_id res chain seq x y z
N MET A 1 59.04 -37.41 19.27
CA MET A 1 59.90 -36.65 18.33
C MET A 1 59.20 -36.61 16.99
N THR A 2 58.94 -35.40 16.48
CA THR A 2 58.60 -35.02 15.09
C THR A 2 57.40 -35.75 14.45
N LYS A 3 56.33 -35.07 14.02
CA LYS A 3 56.34 -34.10 12.93
C LYS A 3 55.15 -33.13 13.02
N MET A 4 55.50 -31.87 12.86
CA MET A 4 54.66 -30.73 12.54
C MET A 4 54.09 -30.93 11.11
N CYS A 5 52.77 -30.84 10.95
CA CYS A 5 52.13 -30.60 9.66
C CYS A 5 51.32 -29.32 9.79
N ALA A 6 51.84 -28.28 9.13
CA ALA A 6 51.19 -27.00 8.97
C ALA A 6 49.83 -27.18 8.28
N VAL A 7 48.78 -26.58 8.86
CA VAL A 7 47.55 -26.30 8.13
C VAL A 7 47.44 -24.79 8.02
N LEU A 8 47.54 -24.34 6.78
CA LEU A 8 47.39 -22.99 6.28
C LEU A 8 46.12 -22.33 6.86
N VAL A 9 46.28 -21.21 7.57
CA VAL A 9 45.19 -20.29 7.86
C VAL A 9 45.00 -19.41 6.62
N LEU A 10 44.04 -19.76 5.76
CA LEU A 10 43.57 -18.84 4.73
C LEU A 10 42.70 -17.76 5.39
N PHE A 11 43.30 -16.58 5.60
CA PHE A 11 42.61 -15.33 5.88
C PHE A 11 41.79 -14.94 4.64
N GLY A 12 40.54 -15.41 4.58
CA GLY A 12 39.54 -14.89 3.65
C GLY A 12 39.03 -13.55 4.17
N LEU A 13 39.58 -12.45 3.66
CA LEU A 13 39.10 -11.09 3.89
C LEU A 13 37.70 -10.96 3.25
N PHE A 14 36.64 -11.22 4.01
CA PHE A 14 35.29 -10.84 3.62
C PHE A 14 35.16 -9.33 3.73
N ILE A 15 35.46 -8.64 2.63
CA ILE A 15 35.03 -7.25 2.42
C ILE A 15 33.52 -7.32 2.21
N VAL A 16 32.75 -7.00 3.25
CA VAL A 16 31.31 -6.79 3.10
C VAL A 16 31.13 -5.38 2.51
N PRO A 17 30.68 -5.21 1.25
CA PRO A 17 30.36 -3.89 0.75
C PRO A 17 29.19 -3.32 1.57
N ALA A 18 29.47 -2.20 2.24
CA ALA A 18 28.51 -1.34 2.90
C ALA A 18 27.50 -0.82 1.85
N GLY A 19 26.39 -1.51 1.75
CA GLY A 19 25.35 -1.19 0.76
C GLY A 19 23.99 -1.78 1.13
N MET A 20 23.71 -1.98 2.42
CA MET A 20 22.32 -2.02 2.87
C MET A 20 21.84 -0.58 2.92
N THR A 21 21.24 -0.12 1.82
CA THR A 21 20.38 1.05 1.87
C THR A 21 19.26 0.73 2.86
N ALA A 22 19.40 1.29 4.07
CA ALA A 22 18.33 1.30 5.04
C ALA A 22 17.08 1.83 4.34
N ALA A 23 16.04 0.99 4.26
CA ALA A 23 14.73 1.45 3.85
C ALA A 23 14.40 2.67 4.70
N SER A 24 14.21 3.82 4.04
CA SER A 24 13.87 5.08 4.68
C SER A 24 12.70 4.82 5.64
N GLN A 25 12.99 4.86 6.93
CA GLN A 25 11.97 4.82 7.97
C GLN A 25 11.15 6.09 7.79
N ALA A 26 9.94 5.95 7.24
CA ALA A 26 8.98 7.03 7.14
C ALA A 26 8.67 7.53 8.56
N SER A 27 9.38 8.58 8.95
CA SER A 27 9.29 9.24 10.25
C SER A 27 8.29 10.38 10.14
N GLY A 28 7.02 10.04 10.37
CA GLY A 28 5.91 10.99 10.37
C GLY A 28 4.61 10.32 10.82
N ASP A 29 3.65 11.13 11.24
CA ASP A 29 2.32 10.66 11.63
C ASP A 29 1.64 9.97 10.45
N GLN A 30 1.04 8.81 10.71
CA GLN A 30 0.30 8.05 9.71
C GLN A 30 -0.94 7.42 10.34
N ILE A 31 -2.03 7.41 9.58
CA ILE A 31 -3.26 6.70 9.94
C ILE A 31 -3.36 5.49 9.04
N LYS A 32 -3.23 4.29 9.62
CA LYS A 32 -3.50 3.02 8.94
C LYS A 32 -4.95 2.64 9.17
N VAL A 33 -5.61 2.17 8.13
CA VAL A 33 -7.02 1.79 8.18
C VAL A 33 -7.23 0.39 7.62
N GLU A 34 -8.22 -0.30 8.19
CA GLU A 34 -8.85 -1.47 7.62
C GLU A 34 -10.35 -1.15 7.48
N ILE A 35 -10.89 -1.32 6.28
CA ILE A 35 -12.28 -0.98 5.97
C ILE A 35 -12.94 -2.20 5.35
N ARG A 36 -13.98 -2.70 6.01
CA ARG A 36 -14.92 -3.69 5.44
C ARG A 36 -16.16 -2.96 4.93
N GLY A 37 -16.44 -3.07 3.64
CA GLY A 37 -17.52 -2.31 3.01
C GLY A 37 -17.77 -2.69 1.57
N THR A 38 -18.69 -1.98 0.91
CA THR A 38 -19.03 -2.19 -0.50
C THR A 38 -18.08 -1.40 -1.38
N LEU A 39 -17.38 -2.08 -2.28
CA LEU A 39 -16.52 -1.46 -3.29
C LEU A 39 -17.35 -0.97 -4.48
N GLU A 40 -17.06 0.22 -4.99
CA GLU A 40 -17.62 0.74 -6.24
C GLU A 40 -16.51 1.30 -7.13
N THR A 41 -16.49 0.90 -8.40
CA THR A 41 -15.58 1.45 -9.43
C THR A 41 -16.36 2.21 -10.50
N GLY A 42 -15.65 3.03 -11.28
CA GLY A 42 -16.25 3.84 -12.34
C GLY A 42 -17.02 5.05 -11.80
N VAL A 43 -16.69 5.51 -10.59
CA VAL A 43 -17.30 6.70 -10.00
C VAL A 43 -16.82 7.93 -10.75
N VAL A 44 -17.75 8.72 -11.27
CA VAL A 44 -17.44 9.99 -11.94
C VAL A 44 -18.00 11.12 -11.08
N ALA A 45 -17.16 12.12 -10.83
CA ALA A 45 -17.56 13.37 -10.19
C ALA A 45 -17.57 14.49 -11.22
N ILE A 46 -18.40 15.51 -11.00
CA ILE A 46 -18.27 16.80 -11.68
C ILE A 46 -16.84 17.31 -11.42
N GLY A 47 -16.27 18.02 -12.39
CA GLY A 47 -14.88 18.51 -12.31
C GLY A 47 -13.80 17.42 -12.35
N GLY A 48 -14.15 16.13 -12.42
CA GLY A 48 -13.20 15.02 -12.41
C GLY A 48 -12.51 14.82 -11.07
N GLU A 49 -13.03 15.40 -9.99
CA GLU A 49 -12.39 15.40 -8.68
C GLU A 49 -12.66 14.09 -7.90
N THR A 50 -12.12 12.98 -8.40
CA THR A 50 -12.30 11.64 -7.81
C THR A 50 -11.13 10.72 -8.20
N THR A 51 -10.86 9.68 -7.40
CA THR A 51 -9.97 8.57 -7.81
C THR A 51 -10.67 7.55 -8.72
N GLY A 52 -11.99 7.65 -8.90
CA GLY A 52 -12.79 6.74 -9.70
C GLY A 52 -13.17 5.44 -9.00
N THR A 53 -12.68 5.20 -7.79
CA THR A 53 -12.97 4.01 -6.98
C THR A 53 -13.24 4.41 -5.54
N VAL A 54 -14.30 3.89 -4.94
CA VAL A 54 -14.68 4.17 -3.55
C VAL A 54 -15.02 2.90 -2.77
N ILE A 55 -14.93 2.98 -1.45
CA ILE A 55 -15.52 2.00 -0.53
C ILE A 55 -16.54 2.71 0.37
N ARG A 56 -17.71 2.10 0.54
CA ARG A 56 -18.77 2.58 1.43
C ARG A 56 -18.90 1.65 2.63
N ALA A 57 -18.83 2.19 3.84
CA ALA A 57 -19.05 1.45 5.08
C ALA A 57 -19.67 2.38 6.14
N SER A 58 -20.67 1.88 6.86
CA SER A 58 -21.32 2.62 7.97
C SER A 58 -21.77 4.05 7.60
N GLY A 59 -22.28 4.24 6.38
CA GLY A 59 -22.74 5.55 5.88
C GLY A 59 -21.61 6.51 5.45
N VAL A 60 -20.35 6.10 5.56
CA VAL A 60 -19.18 6.90 5.15
C VAL A 60 -18.63 6.37 3.83
N THR A 61 -18.12 7.28 3.00
CA THR A 61 -17.52 6.97 1.70
C THR A 61 -16.06 7.41 1.71
N TRP A 62 -15.16 6.51 1.35
CA TRP A 62 -13.73 6.80 1.16
C TRP A 62 -13.35 6.56 -0.29
N GLU A 63 -12.54 7.45 -0.83
CA GLU A 63 -11.90 7.24 -2.11
C GLU A 63 -10.69 6.33 -1.97
N LEU A 64 -10.48 5.47 -2.97
CA LEU A 64 -9.40 4.53 -3.00
C LEU A 64 -8.39 4.95 -4.08
N ASP A 65 -7.18 5.26 -3.64
CA ASP A 65 -6.03 5.48 -4.51
C ASP A 65 -5.31 4.15 -4.71
N LEU A 66 -5.51 3.55 -5.88
CA LEU A 66 -4.87 2.29 -6.30
C LEU A 66 -3.43 2.48 -6.79
N GLY A 67 -2.91 3.71 -6.78
CA GLY A 67 -1.52 4.03 -7.08
C GLY A 67 -1.05 3.74 -8.50
N GLY A 68 -1.98 3.62 -9.45
CA GLY A 68 -1.66 3.20 -10.82
C GLY A 68 -1.31 1.70 -10.95
N ASN A 69 -1.52 0.90 -9.90
CA ASN A 69 -1.27 -0.52 -9.93
C ASN A 69 -2.36 -1.25 -10.74
N LYS A 70 -1.97 -1.85 -11.88
CA LYS A 70 -2.89 -2.54 -12.80
C LYS A 70 -3.55 -3.78 -12.18
N ASP A 71 -2.87 -4.49 -11.30
CA ASP A 71 -3.42 -5.68 -10.65
C ASP A 71 -4.49 -5.27 -9.63
N LEU A 72 -4.26 -4.20 -8.86
CA LEU A 72 -5.27 -3.64 -7.97
C LEU A 72 -6.47 -3.07 -8.75
N GLN A 73 -6.23 -2.45 -9.92
CA GLN A 73 -7.32 -1.97 -10.80
C GLN A 73 -8.18 -3.13 -11.30
N ALA A 74 -7.57 -4.17 -11.90
CA ALA A 74 -8.30 -5.34 -12.39
C ALA A 74 -9.04 -6.07 -11.26
N LEU A 75 -8.44 -6.15 -10.08
CA LEU A 75 -9.10 -6.73 -8.91
C LEU A 75 -10.28 -5.88 -8.44
N ALA A 76 -10.13 -4.55 -8.41
CA ALA A 76 -11.22 -3.64 -8.04
C ALA A 76 -12.40 -3.74 -9.01
N GLU A 77 -12.13 -3.82 -10.32
CA GLU A 77 -13.15 -4.05 -11.35
C GLU A 77 -13.88 -5.38 -11.13
N LYS A 78 -13.14 -6.47 -10.88
CA LYS A 78 -13.70 -7.80 -10.58
C LYS A 78 -14.55 -7.83 -9.30
N LEU A 79 -14.23 -6.97 -8.34
CA LEU A 79 -14.90 -6.86 -7.04
C LEU A 79 -15.91 -5.71 -6.97
N ASN A 80 -16.20 -5.05 -8.09
CA ASN A 80 -17.16 -3.95 -8.13
C ASN A 80 -18.53 -4.39 -7.60
N ARG A 81 -19.12 -3.56 -6.73
CA ARG A 81 -20.37 -3.77 -5.99
C ARG A 81 -20.36 -4.96 -5.03
N LYS A 82 -19.20 -5.51 -4.69
CA LYS A 82 -19.05 -6.59 -3.70
C LYS A 82 -18.58 -6.06 -2.37
N THR A 83 -18.85 -6.82 -1.32
CA THR A 83 -18.27 -6.57 0.00
C THR A 83 -16.81 -7.01 -0.02
N VAL A 84 -15.92 -6.12 0.40
CA VAL A 84 -14.47 -6.32 0.40
C VAL A 84 -13.87 -5.87 1.73
N VAL A 85 -12.61 -6.26 1.96
CA VAL A 85 -11.74 -5.68 2.99
C VAL A 85 -10.59 -4.96 2.29
N VAL A 86 -10.43 -3.68 2.60
CA VAL A 86 -9.34 -2.82 2.13
C VAL A 86 -8.44 -2.46 3.30
N THR A 87 -7.12 -2.60 3.14
CA THR A 87 -6.15 -1.99 4.05
C THR A 87 -5.37 -0.91 3.33
N GLY A 88 -4.97 0.12 4.07
CA GLY A 88 -4.19 1.21 3.48
C GLY A 88 -3.82 2.30 4.46
N THR A 89 -3.30 3.40 3.90
CA THR A 89 -3.00 4.62 4.66
C THR A 89 -3.97 5.72 4.29
N TYR A 90 -4.59 6.33 5.29
CA TYR A 90 -5.55 7.41 5.13
C TYR A 90 -4.85 8.76 5.01
N ARG A 91 -5.39 9.63 4.15
CA ARG A 91 -5.06 11.05 4.09
C ARG A 91 -6.31 11.87 3.78
N LYS A 92 -6.30 13.11 4.27
CA LYS A 92 -7.27 14.13 3.91
C LYS A 92 -6.70 14.96 2.77
N VAL A 93 -7.46 15.15 1.70
CA VAL A 93 -7.11 16.02 0.57
C VAL A 93 -8.11 17.15 0.49
N LYS A 94 -7.61 18.39 0.38
CA LYS A 94 -8.46 19.56 0.14
C LYS A 94 -8.86 19.57 -1.33
N GLY A 95 -10.15 19.70 -1.58
CA GLY A 95 -10.68 19.84 -2.93
C GLY A 95 -11.17 21.23 -3.28
N VAL A 96 -11.54 21.40 -4.55
CA VAL A 96 -12.13 22.63 -5.06
C VAL A 96 -13.65 22.49 -5.06
N GLU A 97 -14.16 21.43 -5.68
CA GLU A 97 -15.60 21.16 -5.74
C GLU A 97 -16.07 20.34 -4.54
N ILE A 98 -15.22 19.44 -4.05
CA ILE A 98 -15.45 18.67 -2.82
C ILE A 98 -14.48 19.18 -1.76
N PRO A 99 -14.88 20.04 -0.82
CA PRO A 99 -13.96 20.75 0.07
C PRO A 99 -12.99 19.82 0.85
N GLU A 100 -13.45 18.62 1.17
CA GLU A 100 -12.72 17.63 1.94
C GLU A 100 -12.91 16.23 1.36
N ARG A 101 -11.79 15.62 0.95
CA ARG A 101 -11.75 14.27 0.39
C ARG A 101 -11.00 13.33 1.32
N HIS A 102 -11.62 12.19 1.60
CA HIS A 102 -11.07 11.13 2.44
C HIS A 102 -10.48 10.05 1.55
N ILE A 103 -9.16 10.02 1.39
CA ILE A 103 -8.49 9.12 0.45
C ILE A 103 -7.66 8.08 1.20
N VAL A 104 -7.84 6.82 0.83
CA VAL A 104 -7.02 5.70 1.30
C VAL A 104 -6.10 5.25 0.18
N ARG A 105 -4.79 5.33 0.40
CA ARG A 105 -3.80 4.67 -0.46
C ARG A 105 -3.87 3.17 -0.17
N VAL A 106 -4.36 2.41 -1.14
CA VAL A 106 -4.62 0.98 -0.96
C VAL A 106 -3.30 0.20 -0.90
N MET A 107 -3.16 -0.62 0.14
CA MET A 107 -2.09 -1.59 0.29
C MET A 107 -2.59 -3.00 -0.04
N THR A 108 -3.78 -3.37 0.46
CA THR A 108 -4.42 -4.64 0.12
C THR A 108 -5.89 -4.45 -0.18
N LEU A 109 -6.40 -5.29 -1.08
CA LEU A 109 -7.81 -5.40 -1.44
C LEU A 109 -8.14 -6.89 -1.56
N LYS A 110 -9.17 -7.35 -0.87
CA LYS A 110 -9.63 -8.75 -0.94
C LYS A 110 -11.15 -8.85 -0.79
N PRO A 111 -11.81 -9.90 -1.30
CA PRO A 111 -13.19 -10.20 -0.95
C PRO A 111 -13.37 -10.24 0.57
N ALA A 112 -14.52 -9.81 1.06
CA ALA A 112 -14.96 -10.19 2.40
C ALA A 112 -15.48 -11.62 2.33
N ASP A 113 -15.15 -12.41 3.36
CA ASP A 113 -15.59 -13.82 3.49
C ASP A 113 -17.13 -13.96 3.44
#